data_AF-A0A3A0AW47-F1
#
_entry.id   AF-A0A3A0AW47-F1
#
_cell.length_a   1.000
_cell.length_b   1.000
_cell.length_c   1.000
_cell.angle_alpha   90.00
_cell.angle_beta   90.00
_cell.angle_gamma   90.00
#
_symmetry.space_group_name_H-M   'P 1'
#
loop_
_entity.id
_entity.type
_entity.pdbx_description
1 polymer ?
#
loop_
_entity_poly.entity_id
_entity_poly.type
_entity_poly.pdbx_seq_one_letter_code
_entity_poly.pdbx_strand_id
1 'polypeptide(L)'
;MWTWVGCGWTVKTAAERRASAWVGAVLEWQAERVERMERPMNALTVSSLSTHIVALFERDELLRDVAVIGEISNWKRAASGHVYFGLKDAGASIASVMWRTHAQAHSWLPREGDQVIAYGYVGVYPERGAYQLYVNRLTPAGRGLLYARFEELKAQLAAEGLFALERKRPLPSCVRRVGVVTSRDAAALRDILRVFALRWPLIDVVVFSTLVQGADAPVQIVQAIACANRYSVEVEALQVLILARGGGSIEDLWAFNDVQVAYAVAGSALPVVTGVGHETDSTIVDFVADLRAPTPSAAAAAVVPDCMEARGRLQSMLGWLEQRLEEQLDDERNALEQRVLRLRRSHPRRYLDMARQRLDDRERRLSWVMRHRLERAAQRSLAARGRLAALSPEAVLQRGYSIVQRQNGTVVSAPQQVAGGEALNVRAVRGSYRVIVLGGPASAQGYDGQSGQDRLDA
;
A
#
# COMPACT_ATOMS: atom_id res chain seq x y z
N MET A 1 -4.98 -13.32 -31.91
CA MET A 1 -5.13 -13.30 -33.38
C MET A 1 -6.62 -13.44 -33.66
N TRP A 2 -7.23 -12.44 -34.28
CA TRP A 2 -8.67 -12.44 -34.56
C TRP A 2 -8.91 -13.07 -35.94
N THR A 3 -9.85 -14.01 -36.05
CA THR A 3 -10.26 -14.62 -37.32
C THR A 3 -11.77 -14.45 -37.49
N TRP A 4 -12.17 -14.09 -38.71
CA TRP A 4 -13.55 -13.77 -39.08
C TRP A 4 -14.27 -15.02 -39.61
N VAL A 5 -15.44 -15.31 -39.06
CA VAL A 5 -16.39 -16.31 -39.60
C VAL A 5 -17.77 -15.68 -39.56
N GLY A 6 -18.55 -15.85 -40.63
CA GLY A 6 -19.80 -15.12 -40.90
C GLY A 6 -20.70 -14.93 -39.68
N CYS A 7 -21.02 -13.66 -39.41
CA CYS A 7 -21.91 -13.15 -38.36
C CYS A 7 -21.36 -13.18 -36.91
N GLY A 8 -20.34 -12.35 -36.62
CA GLY A 8 -20.06 -11.81 -35.28
C GLY A 8 -18.66 -12.11 -34.73
N TRP A 9 -18.09 -11.14 -33.99
CA TRP A 9 -16.78 -11.29 -33.33
C TRP A 9 -16.94 -11.95 -31.96
N THR A 10 -16.24 -13.07 -31.71
CA THR A 10 -16.16 -13.69 -30.39
C THR A 10 -14.71 -13.79 -29.90
N VAL A 11 -14.49 -13.43 -28.63
CA VAL A 11 -13.19 -13.54 -27.94
C VAL A 11 -13.10 -14.92 -27.29
N LYS A 12 -12.25 -15.81 -27.82
CA LYS A 12 -11.90 -17.06 -27.14
C LYS A 12 -10.95 -16.78 -25.98
N THR A 13 -11.44 -16.93 -24.76
CA THR A 13 -10.64 -16.90 -23.52
C THR A 13 -9.68 -18.10 -23.46
N ALA A 14 -8.53 -17.89 -22.82
CA ALA A 14 -7.42 -18.84 -22.72
C ALA A 14 -7.74 -20.16 -21.99
N ALA A 15 -8.98 -20.37 -21.53
CA ALA A 15 -9.43 -21.56 -20.81
C ALA A 15 -9.76 -22.75 -21.73
N GLU A 16 -10.23 -22.51 -22.97
CA GLU A 16 -10.62 -23.60 -23.89
C GLU A 16 -9.43 -24.26 -24.60
N ARG A 17 -8.25 -23.62 -24.65
CA ARG A 17 -7.05 -24.22 -25.24
C ARG A 17 -6.38 -25.27 -24.34
N ARG A 18 -6.68 -25.29 -23.04
CA ARG A 18 -6.12 -26.28 -22.10
C ARG A 18 -6.88 -27.61 -22.08
N ALA A 19 -8.18 -27.61 -22.41
CA ALA A 19 -8.99 -28.83 -22.41
C ALA A 19 -8.71 -29.74 -23.62
N SER A 20 -8.39 -29.18 -24.80
CA SER A 20 -8.07 -29.99 -25.98
C SER A 20 -6.65 -30.56 -25.98
N ALA A 21 -5.72 -29.95 -25.23
CA ALA A 21 -4.35 -30.45 -25.09
C ALA A 21 -4.24 -31.59 -24.06
N TRP A 22 -5.14 -31.63 -23.06
CA TRP A 22 -5.16 -32.70 -22.06
C TRP A 22 -5.81 -33.99 -22.56
N VAL A 23 -6.87 -33.91 -23.39
CA VAL A 23 -7.50 -35.11 -23.96
C VAL A 23 -6.64 -35.72 -25.08
N GLY A 24 -5.93 -34.89 -25.86
CA GLY A 24 -4.94 -35.36 -26.85
C GLY A 24 -3.74 -36.03 -26.20
N ALA A 25 -3.16 -35.42 -25.15
CA ALA A 25 -2.03 -35.99 -24.45
C ALA A 25 -2.36 -37.30 -23.71
N VAL A 26 -3.57 -37.47 -23.17
CA VAL A 26 -3.97 -38.73 -22.51
C VAL A 26 -4.21 -39.86 -23.51
N LEU A 27 -4.69 -39.55 -24.73
CA LEU A 27 -4.86 -40.55 -25.80
C LEU A 27 -3.53 -40.91 -26.50
N GLU A 28 -2.62 -39.95 -26.71
CA GLU A 28 -1.25 -40.23 -27.18
C GLU A 28 -0.45 -41.04 -26.15
N TRP A 29 -0.60 -40.75 -24.86
CA TRP A 29 0.10 -41.49 -23.78
C TRP A 29 -0.44 -42.91 -23.57
N GLN A 30 -1.72 -43.17 -23.90
CA GLN A 30 -2.28 -44.52 -23.92
C GLN A 30 -1.93 -45.31 -25.19
N ALA A 31 -1.85 -44.65 -26.36
CA ALA A 31 -1.42 -45.28 -27.61
C ALA A 31 0.06 -45.70 -27.56
N GLU A 32 0.96 -44.84 -27.06
CA GLU A 32 2.39 -45.19 -26.90
C GLU A 32 2.63 -46.30 -25.88
N ARG A 33 1.77 -46.45 -24.85
CA ARG A 33 1.88 -47.54 -23.87
C ARG A 33 1.41 -48.89 -24.39
N VAL A 34 0.44 -48.92 -25.30
CA VAL A 34 -0.04 -50.19 -25.89
C VAL A 34 0.91 -50.65 -27.01
N GLU A 35 1.51 -49.74 -27.77
CA GLU A 35 2.47 -50.10 -28.83
C GLU A 35 3.84 -50.56 -28.30
N ARG A 36 4.17 -50.26 -27.03
CA ARG A 36 5.41 -50.73 -26.38
C ARG A 36 5.35 -52.15 -25.82
N MET A 37 4.17 -52.77 -25.74
CA MET A 37 3.97 -54.02 -24.99
C MET A 37 3.95 -55.31 -25.83
N GLU A 38 4.04 -55.23 -27.16
CA GLU A 38 4.20 -56.42 -28.01
C GLU A 38 5.17 -56.17 -29.17
N ARG A 39 6.41 -55.74 -28.87
CA ARG A 39 7.51 -56.03 -29.80
C ARG A 39 7.92 -57.48 -29.59
N PRO A 40 7.86 -58.37 -30.60
CA PRO A 40 8.42 -59.70 -30.46
C PRO A 40 9.90 -59.54 -30.09
N MET A 41 10.28 -60.03 -28.89
CA MET A 41 11.68 -60.09 -28.49
C MET A 41 12.39 -61.12 -29.36
N ASN A 42 12.80 -60.71 -30.55
CA ASN A 42 13.63 -61.52 -31.41
C ASN A 42 14.97 -61.75 -30.70
N ALA A 43 15.27 -63.00 -30.38
CA ALA A 43 16.57 -63.39 -29.85
C ALA A 43 17.63 -63.12 -30.93
N LEU A 44 18.36 -62.02 -30.77
CA LEU A 44 19.49 -61.66 -31.63
C LEU A 44 20.74 -62.40 -31.15
N THR A 45 21.53 -62.92 -32.09
CA THR A 45 22.87 -63.42 -31.76
C THR A 45 23.77 -62.26 -31.34
N VAL A 46 24.80 -62.53 -30.54
CA VAL A 46 25.76 -61.51 -30.06
C VAL A 46 26.38 -60.74 -31.23
N SER A 47 26.66 -61.42 -32.34
CA SER A 47 27.17 -60.80 -33.58
C SER A 47 26.14 -59.88 -34.23
N SER A 48 24.88 -60.30 -34.36
CA SER A 48 23.82 -59.47 -34.94
C SER A 48 23.51 -58.24 -34.09
N LEU A 49 23.58 -58.37 -32.76
CA LEU A 49 23.44 -57.25 -31.83
C LEU A 49 24.58 -56.23 -31.98
N SER A 50 25.82 -56.72 -32.06
CA SER A 50 27.00 -55.85 -32.22
C SER A 50 26.96 -55.11 -33.56
N THR A 51 26.60 -55.78 -34.65
CA THR A 51 26.42 -55.16 -35.98
C THR A 51 25.32 -54.09 -35.95
N HIS A 52 24.22 -54.34 -35.21
CA HIS A 52 23.15 -53.36 -35.07
C HIS A 52 23.61 -52.11 -34.27
N ILE A 53 24.37 -52.29 -33.20
CA ILE A 53 24.93 -51.18 -32.42
C ILE A 53 25.91 -50.36 -33.26
N VAL A 54 26.81 -51.01 -34.01
CA VAL A 54 27.72 -50.33 -34.94
C VAL A 54 26.92 -49.48 -35.95
N ALA A 55 25.87 -50.05 -36.55
CA ALA A 55 25.03 -49.33 -37.50
C ALA A 55 24.27 -48.14 -36.89
N LEU A 56 23.95 -48.16 -35.59
CA LEU A 56 23.33 -47.03 -34.89
C LEU A 56 24.33 -45.89 -34.67
N PHE A 57 25.54 -46.22 -34.20
CA PHE A 57 26.61 -45.23 -34.02
C PHE A 57 27.03 -44.61 -35.35
N GLU A 58 27.05 -45.41 -36.41
CA GLU A 58 27.33 -44.93 -37.76
C GLU A 58 26.19 -44.11 -38.36
N ARG A 59 24.95 -44.16 -37.87
CA ARG A 59 23.84 -43.36 -38.40
C ARG A 59 23.63 -42.05 -37.67
N ASP A 60 24.13 -41.94 -36.44
CA ASP A 60 24.00 -40.74 -35.62
C ASP A 60 24.96 -39.63 -36.11
N GLU A 61 24.41 -38.49 -36.49
CA GLU A 61 25.18 -37.35 -37.00
C GLU A 61 26.15 -36.78 -35.97
N LEU A 62 25.83 -36.88 -34.67
CA LEU A 62 26.68 -36.36 -33.59
C LEU A 62 27.90 -37.24 -33.31
N LEU A 63 27.81 -38.55 -33.56
CA LEU A 63 28.86 -39.51 -33.26
C LEU A 63 29.87 -39.68 -34.40
N ARG A 64 29.53 -39.21 -35.60
CA ARG A 64 30.42 -39.19 -36.78
C ARG A 64 31.48 -38.11 -36.74
N ASP A 65 31.21 -36.97 -36.08
CA ASP A 65 32.17 -35.89 -35.92
C ASP A 65 31.96 -35.22 -34.56
N VAL A 66 32.76 -35.66 -33.58
CA VAL A 66 32.66 -35.23 -32.18
C VAL A 66 33.97 -34.60 -31.72
N ALA A 67 33.83 -33.55 -30.91
CA ALA A 67 34.93 -32.95 -30.16
C ALA A 67 34.75 -33.28 -28.66
N VAL A 68 35.64 -34.10 -28.11
CA VAL A 68 35.59 -34.55 -26.72
C VAL A 68 36.70 -33.87 -25.92
N ILE A 69 36.32 -33.20 -24.83
CA ILE A 69 37.27 -32.58 -23.90
C ILE A 69 37.55 -33.57 -22.77
N GLY A 70 38.82 -33.85 -22.49
CA GLY A 70 39.20 -34.74 -21.41
C GLY A 70 40.68 -34.66 -21.05
N GLU A 71 41.03 -35.19 -19.90
CA GLU A 71 42.41 -35.36 -19.48
C GLU A 71 42.96 -36.67 -20.03
N ILE A 72 44.19 -36.65 -20.54
CA ILE A 72 44.85 -37.86 -21.05
C ILE A 72 45.30 -38.74 -19.88
N SER A 73 44.96 -40.03 -19.97
CA SER A 73 45.40 -41.09 -19.06
C SER A 73 45.98 -42.26 -19.83
N ASN A 74 46.94 -42.99 -19.27
CA ASN A 74 47.48 -44.22 -19.84
C ASN A 74 47.98 -44.07 -21.28
N TRP A 75 48.77 -43.04 -21.56
CA TRP A 75 49.31 -42.78 -22.90
C TRP A 75 50.32 -43.85 -23.33
N LYS A 76 50.00 -44.62 -24.37
CA LYS A 76 50.83 -45.74 -24.86
C LYS A 76 50.97 -45.71 -26.37
N ARG A 77 52.20 -45.76 -26.87
CA ARG A 77 52.51 -45.90 -28.30
C ARG A 77 52.87 -47.34 -28.60
N ALA A 78 52.09 -48.00 -29.46
CA ALA A 78 52.36 -49.37 -29.88
C ALA A 78 53.49 -49.44 -30.92
N ALA A 79 54.16 -50.59 -31.03
CA ALA A 79 55.22 -50.83 -32.02
C ALA A 79 54.76 -50.64 -33.48
N SER A 80 53.44 -50.79 -33.74
CA SER A 80 52.79 -50.51 -35.03
C SER A 80 52.73 -49.01 -35.39
N GLY A 81 52.99 -48.12 -34.42
CA GLY A 81 52.94 -46.68 -34.59
C GLY A 81 51.57 -46.04 -34.30
N HIS A 82 50.59 -46.81 -33.84
CA HIS A 82 49.32 -46.29 -33.29
C HIS A 82 49.49 -45.85 -31.84
N VAL A 83 48.69 -44.87 -31.43
CA VAL A 83 48.66 -44.35 -30.06
C VAL A 83 47.33 -44.72 -29.42
N TYR A 84 47.41 -45.30 -28.23
CA TYR A 84 46.26 -45.65 -27.40
C TYR A 84 46.33 -44.82 -26.12
N PHE A 85 45.23 -44.18 -25.75
CA PHE A 85 45.13 -43.38 -24.52
C PHE A 85 43.68 -43.35 -24.03
N GLY A 86 43.48 -43.14 -22.73
CA GLY A 86 42.16 -42.88 -22.16
C GLY A 86 41.91 -41.38 -22.06
N LEU A 87 40.71 -40.94 -22.42
CA LEU A 87 40.21 -39.60 -22.08
C LEU A 87 39.29 -39.73 -20.88
N LYS A 88 39.64 -39.08 -19.78
CA LYS A 88 38.86 -39.06 -18.54
C LYS A 88 38.29 -37.67 -18.27
N ASP A 89 37.10 -37.63 -17.70
CA ASP A 89 36.50 -36.46 -17.06
C ASP A 89 36.11 -36.79 -15.60
N ALA A 90 35.31 -35.95 -14.95
CA ALA A 90 34.91 -36.14 -13.56
C ALA A 90 33.94 -37.32 -13.33
N GLY A 91 33.29 -37.85 -14.38
CA GLY A 91 32.22 -38.85 -14.26
C GLY A 91 32.38 -40.09 -15.15
N ALA A 92 33.25 -40.05 -16.15
CA ALA A 92 33.41 -41.09 -17.16
C ALA A 92 34.83 -41.13 -17.74
N SER A 93 35.17 -42.27 -18.33
CA SER A 93 36.43 -42.47 -19.06
C SER A 93 36.15 -43.24 -20.34
N ILE A 94 36.69 -42.78 -21.46
CA ILE A 94 36.57 -43.43 -22.77
C ILE A 94 37.95 -43.81 -23.32
N ALA A 95 38.05 -45.03 -23.84
CA ALA A 95 39.25 -45.49 -24.53
C ALA A 95 39.34 -44.82 -25.91
N SER A 96 40.50 -44.24 -26.21
CA SER A 96 40.75 -43.47 -27.43
C SER A 96 41.93 -44.06 -28.20
N VAL A 97 41.79 -44.07 -29.53
CA VAL A 97 42.79 -44.60 -30.46
C VAL A 97 43.11 -43.56 -31.51
N MET A 98 44.39 -43.32 -31.76
CA MET A 98 44.87 -42.48 -32.84
C MET A 98 45.74 -43.32 -33.79
N TRP A 99 45.31 -43.39 -35.05
CA TRP A 99 46.00 -44.14 -36.10
C TRP A 99 47.34 -43.50 -36.49
N ARG A 100 48.25 -44.30 -37.06
CA ARG A 100 49.65 -43.88 -37.32
C ARG A 100 49.72 -42.66 -38.23
N THR A 101 48.88 -42.60 -39.25
CA THR A 101 48.77 -41.50 -40.21
C THR A 101 48.46 -40.18 -39.52
N HIS A 102 47.49 -40.20 -38.60
CA HIS A 102 47.12 -39.03 -37.80
C HIS A 102 48.17 -38.71 -36.72
N ALA A 103 48.71 -39.73 -36.04
CA ALA A 103 49.73 -39.54 -35.02
C ALA A 103 51.05 -38.94 -35.55
N GLN A 104 51.42 -39.23 -36.81
CA GLN A 104 52.62 -38.66 -37.45
C GLN A 104 52.42 -37.23 -37.96
N ALA A 105 51.18 -36.82 -38.24
CA ALA A 105 50.85 -35.46 -38.66
C ALA A 105 50.93 -34.45 -37.50
N HIS A 106 50.94 -34.92 -36.24
CA HIS A 106 51.03 -34.05 -35.06
C HIS A 106 52.49 -33.81 -34.68
N SER A 107 52.89 -32.54 -34.65
CA SER A 107 54.22 -32.08 -34.24
C SER A 107 54.38 -31.98 -32.71
N TRP A 108 53.26 -31.98 -31.98
CA TRP A 108 53.19 -31.91 -30.52
C TRP A 108 52.67 -33.23 -29.96
N LEU A 109 53.41 -33.81 -29.00
CA LEU A 109 52.98 -34.99 -28.27
C LEU A 109 52.52 -34.57 -26.86
N PRO A 110 51.24 -34.78 -26.49
CA PRO A 110 50.77 -34.51 -25.13
C PRO A 110 51.41 -35.43 -24.11
N ARG A 111 51.47 -34.97 -22.86
CA ARG A 111 51.91 -35.75 -21.69
C ARG A 111 50.72 -36.36 -20.97
N GLU A 112 50.99 -37.39 -20.19
CA GLU A 112 49.98 -37.96 -19.29
C GLU A 112 49.56 -36.91 -18.26
N GLY A 113 48.25 -36.69 -18.12
CA GLY A 113 47.68 -35.60 -17.31
C GLY A 113 47.34 -34.32 -18.07
N ASP A 114 47.70 -34.19 -19.35
CA ASP A 114 47.35 -32.99 -20.13
C ASP A 114 45.85 -33.00 -20.50
N GLN A 115 45.21 -31.83 -20.36
CA GLN A 115 43.84 -31.64 -20.82
C GLN A 115 43.84 -31.29 -22.31
N VAL A 116 43.06 -32.03 -23.10
CA VAL A 116 43.03 -31.92 -24.56
C VAL A 116 41.60 -31.92 -25.08
N ILE A 117 41.45 -31.38 -26.29
CA ILE A 117 40.25 -31.53 -27.12
C ILE A 117 40.60 -32.53 -28.23
N ALA A 118 39.91 -33.66 -28.21
CA ALA A 118 40.07 -34.73 -29.18
C ALA A 118 38.93 -34.68 -30.21
N TYR A 119 39.28 -34.45 -31.48
CA TYR A 119 38.36 -34.45 -32.61
C TYR A 119 38.39 -35.80 -33.31
N GLY A 120 37.23 -36.38 -33.57
CA GLY A 120 37.15 -37.73 -34.12
C GLY A 120 35.73 -38.26 -34.24
N TYR A 121 35.60 -39.57 -34.29
CA TYR A 121 34.31 -40.26 -34.33
C TYR A 121 34.28 -41.38 -33.29
N VAL A 122 33.08 -41.70 -32.78
CA VAL A 122 32.90 -42.79 -31.82
C VAL A 122 32.45 -44.03 -32.58
N GLY A 123 33.17 -45.13 -32.38
CA GLY A 123 32.82 -46.42 -32.98
C GLY A 123 32.89 -47.55 -31.95
N VAL A 124 32.29 -48.68 -32.28
CA VAL A 124 32.33 -49.88 -31.43
C VAL A 124 33.27 -50.90 -32.05
N TYR A 125 34.20 -51.44 -31.26
CA TYR A 125 35.08 -52.51 -31.71
C TYR A 125 34.34 -53.86 -31.62
N PRO A 126 33.97 -54.50 -32.74
CA PRO A 126 33.02 -55.61 -32.74
C PRO A 126 33.48 -56.84 -31.98
N GLU A 127 34.79 -57.11 -31.94
CA GLU A 127 35.35 -58.31 -31.29
C GLU A 127 35.28 -58.25 -29.76
N ARG A 128 35.24 -57.05 -29.16
CA ARG A 128 35.17 -56.87 -27.69
C ARG A 128 33.92 -56.12 -27.22
N GLY A 129 33.08 -55.65 -28.14
CA GLY A 129 31.87 -54.88 -27.82
C GLY A 129 32.13 -53.56 -27.08
N ALA A 130 33.37 -53.06 -27.10
CA ALA A 130 33.76 -51.84 -26.41
C ALA A 130 33.65 -50.63 -27.35
N TYR A 131 33.01 -49.55 -26.90
CA TYR A 131 32.99 -48.29 -27.63
C TYR A 131 34.29 -47.52 -27.40
N GLN A 132 34.81 -46.93 -28.47
CA GLN A 132 36.10 -46.23 -28.49
C GLN A 132 35.99 -44.96 -29.32
N LEU A 133 36.77 -43.94 -28.94
CA LEU A 133 36.91 -42.72 -29.71
C LEU A 133 38.11 -42.84 -30.66
N TYR A 134 37.85 -42.74 -31.96
CA TYR A 134 38.88 -42.70 -32.99
C TYR A 134 39.28 -41.25 -33.23
N VAL A 135 40.43 -40.86 -32.72
CA VAL A 135 40.88 -39.46 -32.69
C VAL A 135 41.70 -39.17 -33.95
N ASN A 136 41.19 -38.23 -34.74
CA ASN A 136 41.83 -37.74 -35.95
C ASN A 136 42.77 -36.57 -35.65
N ARG A 137 42.41 -35.74 -34.66
CA ARG A 137 43.16 -34.52 -34.29
C ARG A 137 43.08 -34.24 -32.80
N LEU A 138 44.22 -33.87 -32.20
CA LEU A 138 44.34 -33.43 -30.81
C LEU A 138 44.76 -31.97 -30.75
N THR A 139 44.08 -31.18 -29.92
CA THR A 139 44.53 -29.84 -29.55
C THR A 139 44.60 -29.70 -28.03
N PRO A 140 45.56 -28.93 -27.48
CA PRO A 140 45.58 -28.64 -26.06
C PRO A 140 44.32 -27.87 -25.67
N ALA A 141 43.65 -28.28 -24.58
CA ALA A 141 42.51 -27.57 -24.04
C ALA A 141 43.03 -26.33 -23.27
N GLY A 142 43.12 -25.19 -23.95
CA GLY A 142 43.69 -23.94 -23.40
C GLY A 142 43.02 -23.39 -22.13
N ARG A 143 41.86 -23.92 -21.72
CA ARG A 143 41.12 -23.50 -20.52
C ARG A 143 41.88 -23.70 -19.22
N GLY A 144 42.68 -24.77 -19.07
CA GLY A 144 43.43 -25.04 -17.84
C GLY A 144 44.50 -23.98 -17.54
N LEU A 145 45.25 -23.56 -18.58
CA LEU A 145 46.29 -22.54 -18.43
C LEU A 145 45.69 -21.14 -18.18
N LEU A 146 44.59 -20.81 -18.87
CA LEU A 146 43.87 -19.55 -18.63
C LEU A 146 43.29 -19.50 -17.22
N TYR A 147 42.68 -20.59 -16.75
CA TYR A 147 42.16 -20.64 -15.39
C TYR A 147 43.26 -20.53 -14.33
N ALA A 148 44.40 -21.20 -14.53
CA ALA A 148 45.55 -21.07 -13.64
C ALA A 148 46.08 -19.62 -13.57
N ARG A 149 46.20 -18.95 -14.73
CA ARG A 149 46.59 -17.53 -14.80
C ARG A 149 45.58 -16.61 -14.12
N PHE A 150 44.29 -16.91 -14.26
CA PHE A 150 43.22 -16.15 -13.62
C PHE A 150 43.32 -16.24 -12.09
N GLU A 151 43.49 -17.44 -11.52
CA GLU A 151 43.62 -17.61 -10.07
C GLU A 151 44.92 -16.99 -9.55
N GLU A 152 46.03 -17.09 -10.29
CA GLU A 152 47.30 -16.41 -9.94
C GLU A 152 47.11 -14.89 -9.88
N LEU A 153 46.55 -14.28 -10.92
CA LEU A 153 46.32 -12.84 -10.97
C LEU A 153 45.33 -12.37 -9.91
N LYS A 154 44.28 -13.15 -9.67
CA LYS A 154 43.30 -12.89 -8.59
C LYS A 154 43.99 -12.89 -7.23
N ALA A 155 44.86 -13.86 -6.95
CA ALA A 155 45.60 -13.89 -5.70
C ALA A 155 46.55 -12.69 -5.55
N GLN A 156 47.24 -12.30 -6.63
CA GLN A 156 48.12 -11.12 -6.65
C GLN A 156 47.34 -9.82 -6.35
N LEU A 157 46.26 -9.54 -7.08
CA LEU A 157 45.48 -8.32 -6.89
C LEU A 157 44.70 -8.30 -5.56
N ALA A 158 44.31 -9.46 -5.05
CA ALA A 158 43.75 -9.58 -3.71
C ALA A 158 44.78 -9.20 -2.63
N ALA A 159 46.03 -9.66 -2.78
CA ALA A 159 47.12 -9.33 -1.85
C ALA A 159 47.46 -7.84 -1.85
N GLU A 160 47.31 -7.17 -2.99
CA GLU A 160 47.43 -5.70 -3.11
C GLU A 160 46.22 -4.93 -2.53
N GLY A 161 45.17 -5.64 -2.11
CA GLY A 161 43.97 -5.05 -1.52
C GLY A 161 43.01 -4.41 -2.54
N LEU A 162 43.13 -4.71 -3.84
CA LEU A 162 42.26 -4.14 -4.86
C LEU A 162 40.79 -4.60 -4.76
N PHE A 163 40.54 -5.69 -4.04
CA PHE A 163 39.19 -6.24 -3.81
C PHE A 163 38.57 -5.80 -2.47
N ALA A 164 39.27 -4.97 -1.69
CA ALA A 164 38.84 -4.51 -0.38
C ALA A 164 37.48 -3.79 -0.46
N LEU A 165 36.57 -4.11 0.47
CA LEU A 165 35.21 -3.56 0.46
C LEU A 165 35.22 -2.05 0.75
N GLU A 166 36.18 -1.59 1.54
CA GLU A 166 36.39 -0.19 1.92
C GLU A 166 36.74 0.70 0.72
N ARG A 167 37.26 0.10 -0.36
CA ARG A 167 37.54 0.81 -1.61
C ARG A 167 36.27 1.05 -2.43
N LYS A 168 35.29 0.15 -2.33
CA LYS A 168 34.10 0.15 -3.18
C LYS A 168 33.20 1.31 -2.80
N ARG A 169 32.94 2.18 -3.77
CA ARG A 169 32.11 3.37 -3.58
C ARG A 169 30.64 3.03 -3.72
N PRO A 170 29.77 3.62 -2.89
CA PRO A 170 28.34 3.45 -3.03
C PRO A 170 27.85 4.08 -4.33
N LEU A 171 26.86 3.44 -4.96
CA LEU A 171 26.21 4.00 -6.13
C LEU A 171 25.35 5.22 -5.77
N PRO A 172 25.32 6.26 -6.62
CA PRO A 172 24.44 7.40 -6.44
C PRO A 172 22.97 6.98 -6.45
N SER A 173 22.16 7.57 -5.56
CA SER A 173 20.72 7.26 -5.45
C SER A 173 19.89 7.73 -6.65
N CYS A 174 20.38 8.73 -7.39
CA CYS A 174 19.75 9.23 -8.60
C CYS A 174 20.82 9.50 -9.66
N VAL A 175 20.77 8.70 -10.73
CA VAL A 175 21.68 8.81 -11.87
C VAL A 175 20.95 9.49 -13.02
N ARG A 176 21.34 10.74 -13.31
CA ARG A 176 20.92 11.51 -14.47
C ARG A 176 21.78 11.22 -15.69
N ARG A 177 23.08 10.95 -15.51
CA ARG A 177 24.00 10.68 -16.62
C ARG A 177 24.94 9.52 -16.33
N VAL A 178 25.02 8.59 -17.27
CA VAL A 178 25.86 7.39 -17.22
C VAL A 178 26.82 7.33 -18.40
N GLY A 179 28.07 6.95 -18.12
CA GLY A 179 29.02 6.56 -19.16
C GLY A 179 28.95 5.06 -19.41
N VAL A 180 28.88 4.62 -20.66
CA VAL A 180 28.87 3.20 -21.03
C VAL A 180 30.12 2.89 -21.85
N VAL A 181 30.99 2.04 -21.30
CA VAL A 181 32.20 1.54 -21.94
C VAL A 181 31.89 0.15 -22.51
N THR A 182 31.71 0.09 -23.82
CA THR A 182 31.40 -1.15 -24.55
C THR A 182 31.68 -0.94 -26.04
N SER A 183 31.55 -1.97 -26.88
CA SER A 183 31.68 -1.78 -28.33
C SER A 183 30.38 -1.25 -28.94
N ARG A 184 30.50 -0.38 -29.94
CA ARG A 184 29.34 0.25 -30.62
C ARG A 184 28.41 -0.76 -31.26
N ASP A 185 28.94 -1.90 -31.73
CA ASP A 185 28.20 -2.96 -32.43
C ASP A 185 27.72 -4.10 -31.50
N ALA A 186 28.07 -4.07 -30.21
CA ALA A 186 27.70 -5.14 -29.28
C ALA A 186 26.19 -5.20 -29.01
N ALA A 187 25.67 -6.43 -28.90
CA ALA A 187 24.34 -6.69 -28.32
C ALA A 187 24.20 -6.06 -26.92
N ALA A 188 25.28 -6.05 -26.13
CA ALA A 188 25.32 -5.47 -24.79
C ALA A 188 24.87 -4.00 -24.75
N LEU A 189 25.27 -3.16 -25.71
CA LEU A 189 24.84 -1.76 -25.75
C LEU A 189 23.33 -1.65 -25.98
N ARG A 190 22.79 -2.45 -26.91
CA ARG A 190 21.35 -2.48 -27.21
C ARG A 190 20.54 -2.94 -26.00
N ASP A 191 21.04 -3.93 -25.28
CA ASP A 191 20.41 -4.44 -24.06
C ASP A 191 20.37 -3.37 -22.96
N ILE A 192 21.47 -2.68 -22.72
CA ILE A 192 21.56 -1.56 -21.77
C ILE A 192 20.58 -0.45 -22.14
N LEU A 193 20.60 0.01 -23.39
CA LEU A 193 19.72 1.08 -23.87
C LEU A 193 18.23 0.69 -23.78
N ARG A 194 17.89 -0.58 -24.04
CA ARG A 194 16.52 -1.09 -23.90
C ARG A 194 16.07 -1.06 -22.45
N VAL A 195 16.92 -1.44 -21.51
CA VAL A 195 16.61 -1.36 -20.07
C VAL A 195 16.40 0.08 -19.65
N PHE A 196 17.26 1.01 -20.05
CA PHE A 196 17.07 2.43 -19.75
C PHE A 196 15.76 2.98 -20.33
N ALA A 197 15.45 2.69 -21.59
CA ALA A 197 14.22 3.15 -22.22
C ALA A 197 12.94 2.65 -21.51
N LEU A 198 12.97 1.42 -20.98
CA LEU A 198 11.82 0.83 -20.29
C LEU A 198 11.73 1.22 -18.82
N ARG A 199 12.87 1.25 -18.12
CA ARG A 199 12.92 1.40 -16.66
C ARG A 199 13.09 2.85 -16.23
N TRP A 200 13.90 3.65 -16.93
CA TRP A 200 14.15 5.06 -16.59
C TRP A 200 14.54 5.91 -17.82
N PRO A 201 13.57 6.33 -18.65
CA PRO A 201 13.84 7.01 -19.92
C PRO A 201 14.40 8.45 -19.78
N LEU A 202 14.55 8.95 -18.55
CA LEU A 202 15.07 10.28 -18.25
C LEU A 202 16.61 10.33 -18.14
N ILE A 203 17.29 9.21 -18.32
CA ILE A 203 18.75 9.12 -18.22
C ILE A 203 19.44 9.55 -19.52
N ASP A 204 20.50 10.34 -19.38
CA ASP A 204 21.43 10.68 -20.43
C ASP A 204 22.54 9.62 -20.51
N VAL A 205 22.80 9.08 -21.70
CA VAL A 205 23.78 8.00 -21.91
C VAL A 205 24.91 8.50 -22.81
N VAL A 206 26.15 8.43 -22.33
CA VAL A 206 27.36 8.75 -23.10
C VAL A 206 28.12 7.46 -23.38
N VAL A 207 28.31 7.11 -24.65
CA VAL A 207 28.95 5.84 -25.04
C VAL A 207 30.43 6.07 -25.38
N PHE A 208 31.30 5.38 -24.65
CA PHE A 208 32.73 5.32 -24.89
C PHE A 208 33.06 4.00 -25.60
N SER A 209 33.09 4.05 -26.93
CA SER A 209 33.29 2.89 -27.78
C SER A 209 34.70 2.31 -27.62
N THR A 210 34.81 1.02 -27.33
CA THR A 210 36.08 0.27 -27.22
C THR A 210 35.94 -1.13 -27.81
N LEU A 211 37.04 -1.74 -28.25
CA LEU A 211 37.07 -3.19 -28.41
C LEU A 211 36.86 -3.85 -27.04
N VAL A 212 36.03 -4.90 -27.04
CA VAL A 212 35.66 -5.67 -25.85
C VAL A 212 36.20 -7.10 -25.88
N GLN A 213 36.90 -7.48 -26.96
CA GLN A 213 37.51 -8.79 -27.13
C GLN A 213 38.74 -8.69 -28.03
N GLY A 214 39.63 -9.67 -27.93
CA GLY A 214 40.91 -9.70 -28.66
C GLY A 214 42.07 -9.07 -27.90
N ALA A 215 43.27 -9.20 -28.45
CA ALA A 215 44.53 -8.81 -27.79
C ALA A 215 44.65 -7.28 -27.57
N ASP A 216 44.03 -6.47 -28.43
CA ASP A 216 44.07 -5.00 -28.32
C ASP A 216 42.99 -4.43 -27.39
N ALA A 217 42.04 -5.25 -26.94
CA ALA A 217 40.92 -4.79 -26.13
C ALA A 217 41.34 -4.21 -24.76
N PRO A 218 42.26 -4.81 -23.98
CA PRO A 218 42.66 -4.25 -22.68
C PRO A 218 43.14 -2.79 -22.76
N VAL A 219 44.03 -2.50 -23.72
CA VAL A 219 44.59 -1.15 -23.92
C VAL A 219 43.49 -0.15 -24.26
N GLN A 220 42.55 -0.53 -25.13
CA GLN A 220 41.43 0.34 -25.51
C GLN A 220 40.44 0.54 -24.36
N ILE A 221 40.16 -0.49 -23.55
CA ILE A 221 39.27 -0.36 -22.39
C ILE A 221 39.88 0.62 -21.38
N VAL A 222 41.18 0.51 -21.09
CA VAL A 222 41.90 1.45 -20.21
C VAL A 222 41.80 2.88 -20.75
N GLN A 223 42.02 3.07 -22.05
CA GLN A 223 41.88 4.38 -22.70
C GLN A 223 40.45 4.92 -22.64
N ALA A 224 39.44 4.06 -22.82
CA ALA A 224 38.03 4.45 -22.74
C ALA A 224 37.62 4.87 -21.32
N ILE A 225 38.08 4.15 -20.29
CA ILE A 225 37.86 4.53 -18.88
C ILE A 225 38.56 5.86 -18.56
N ALA A 226 39.80 6.05 -19.02
CA ALA A 226 40.51 7.32 -18.84
C ALA A 226 39.81 8.48 -19.57
N CYS A 227 39.31 8.23 -20.79
CA CYS A 227 38.54 9.20 -21.56
C CYS A 227 37.23 9.57 -20.85
N ALA A 228 36.52 8.59 -20.29
CA ALA A 228 35.29 8.84 -19.55
C ALA A 228 35.51 9.67 -18.28
N ASN A 229 36.59 9.40 -17.55
CA ASN A 229 36.97 10.20 -16.38
C ASN A 229 37.32 11.65 -16.76
N ARG A 230 38.07 11.87 -17.87
CA ARG A 230 38.33 13.23 -18.37
C ARG A 230 37.08 13.95 -18.82
N TYR A 231 36.22 13.27 -19.59
CA TYR A 231 34.94 13.81 -20.06
C TYR A 231 34.07 14.32 -18.90
N SER A 232 34.03 13.55 -17.80
CA SER A 232 33.28 13.91 -16.59
C SER A 232 33.72 15.23 -15.96
N VAL A 233 35.00 15.59 -16.09
CA VAL A 233 35.55 16.82 -15.54
C VAL A 233 35.48 17.97 -16.53
N GLU A 234 35.78 17.71 -17.81
CA GLU A 234 36.01 18.76 -18.81
C GLU A 234 34.74 19.16 -19.58
N VAL A 235 33.80 18.23 -19.76
CA VAL A 235 32.62 18.44 -20.60
C VAL A 235 31.37 18.45 -19.74
N GLU A 236 31.07 17.31 -19.12
CA GLU A 236 29.80 17.07 -18.48
C GLU A 236 29.91 15.97 -17.43
N ALA A 237 29.53 16.28 -16.18
CA ALA A 237 29.65 15.35 -15.07
C ALA A 237 28.89 14.04 -15.32
N LEU A 238 29.62 12.93 -15.28
CA LEU A 238 29.09 11.57 -15.21
C LEU A 238 29.00 11.17 -13.74
N GLN A 239 28.02 10.33 -13.40
CA GLN A 239 27.84 9.87 -12.01
C GLN A 239 28.32 8.43 -11.80
N VAL A 240 28.35 7.64 -12.87
CA VAL A 240 28.71 6.22 -12.84
C VAL A 240 29.13 5.77 -14.24
N LEU A 241 30.01 4.77 -14.28
CA LEU A 241 30.42 4.09 -15.50
C LEU A 241 29.91 2.65 -15.51
N ILE A 242 29.42 2.20 -16.66
CA ILE A 242 29.10 0.79 -16.90
C ILE A 242 30.16 0.23 -17.86
N LEU A 243 30.90 -0.78 -17.41
CA LEU A 243 31.78 -1.58 -18.27
C LEU A 243 31.05 -2.88 -18.61
N ALA A 244 30.71 -3.08 -19.89
CA ALA A 244 29.84 -4.19 -20.27
C ALA A 244 30.27 -4.91 -21.55
N ARG A 245 30.04 -6.22 -21.54
CA ARG A 245 30.12 -7.13 -22.68
C ARG A 245 29.06 -8.21 -22.53
N GLY A 246 28.50 -8.68 -23.65
CA GLY A 246 27.58 -9.83 -23.65
C GLY A 246 28.28 -11.14 -23.27
N GLY A 247 27.54 -12.24 -23.37
CA GLY A 247 28.11 -13.59 -23.20
C GLY A 247 29.18 -13.92 -24.24
N GLY A 248 29.99 -14.92 -23.92
CA GLY A 248 31.03 -15.45 -24.81
C GLY A 248 31.80 -16.56 -24.11
N SER A 249 32.77 -17.15 -24.80
CA SER A 249 33.69 -18.09 -24.16
C SER A 249 34.64 -17.36 -23.19
N ILE A 250 35.39 -18.11 -22.39
CA ILE A 250 36.36 -17.52 -21.45
C ILE A 250 37.49 -16.77 -22.17
N GLU A 251 37.90 -17.23 -23.36
CA GLU A 251 38.89 -16.60 -24.23
C GLU A 251 38.42 -15.22 -24.69
N ASP A 252 37.13 -15.16 -24.98
CA ASP A 252 36.37 -14.03 -25.45
C ASP A 252 36.25 -12.95 -24.35
N LEU A 253 36.07 -13.39 -23.09
CA LEU A 253 36.00 -12.53 -21.90
C LEU A 253 37.40 -12.20 -21.33
N TRP A 254 38.47 -12.75 -21.90
CA TRP A 254 39.80 -12.69 -21.30
C TRP A 254 40.36 -11.26 -21.19
N ALA A 255 39.93 -10.35 -22.07
CA ALA A 255 40.32 -8.94 -22.00
C ALA A 255 39.95 -8.26 -20.66
N PHE A 256 38.96 -8.79 -19.95
CA PHE A 256 38.52 -8.32 -18.62
C PHE A 256 39.28 -8.98 -17.47
N ASN A 257 40.19 -9.91 -17.77
CA ASN A 257 41.14 -10.50 -16.84
C ASN A 257 42.54 -9.90 -16.98
N ASP A 258 42.67 -8.74 -17.63
CA ASP A 258 43.94 -8.04 -17.77
C ASP A 258 44.24 -7.14 -16.56
N VAL A 259 45.50 -7.17 -16.11
CA VAL A 259 45.97 -6.42 -14.95
C VAL A 259 45.84 -4.90 -15.13
N GLN A 260 46.05 -4.38 -16.33
CA GLN A 260 45.96 -2.95 -16.62
C GLN A 260 44.51 -2.46 -16.53
N VAL A 261 43.56 -3.29 -16.99
CA VAL A 261 42.13 -2.98 -16.89
C VAL A 261 41.69 -3.01 -15.44
N ALA A 262 42.17 -3.98 -14.64
CA ALA A 262 41.92 -4.03 -13.21
C ALA A 262 42.38 -2.73 -12.51
N TYR A 263 43.61 -2.27 -12.74
CA TYR A 263 44.08 -1.01 -12.18
C TYR A 263 43.30 0.21 -12.68
N ALA A 264 42.89 0.23 -13.95
CA ALA A 264 42.10 1.34 -14.50
C ALA A 264 40.70 1.42 -13.87
N VAL A 265 40.02 0.28 -13.66
CA VAL A 265 38.74 0.23 -12.95
C VAL A 265 38.92 0.67 -11.50
N ALA A 266 39.93 0.12 -10.82
CA ALA A 266 40.23 0.45 -9.43
C ALA A 266 40.49 1.96 -9.28
N GLY A 267 41.29 2.54 -10.18
CA GLY A 267 41.75 3.94 -10.15
C GLY A 267 40.78 4.94 -10.79
N SER A 268 39.63 4.49 -11.30
CA SER A 268 38.62 5.38 -11.88
C SER A 268 38.12 6.37 -10.84
N ALA A 269 37.92 7.65 -11.20
CA ALA A 269 37.33 8.65 -10.29
C ALA A 269 35.82 8.46 -10.11
N LEU A 270 35.17 7.83 -11.08
CA LEU A 270 33.76 7.47 -11.08
C LEU A 270 33.55 6.04 -10.58
N PRO A 271 32.43 5.75 -9.86
CA PRO A 271 32.07 4.38 -9.53
C PRO A 271 31.82 3.57 -10.80
N VAL A 272 32.33 2.35 -10.84
CA VAL A 272 32.28 1.45 -11.99
C VAL A 272 31.39 0.25 -11.67
N VAL A 273 30.41 0.00 -12.53
CA VAL A 273 29.55 -1.17 -12.52
C VAL A 273 29.95 -2.08 -13.67
N THR A 274 30.21 -3.35 -13.41
CA THR A 274 30.47 -4.34 -14.46
C THR A 274 29.22 -5.10 -14.84
N GLY A 275 29.08 -5.40 -16.12
CA GLY A 275 28.05 -6.27 -16.68
C GLY A 275 28.65 -7.13 -17.79
N VAL A 276 29.55 -8.02 -17.41
CA VAL A 276 30.36 -8.83 -18.34
C VAL A 276 29.93 -10.29 -18.26
N GLY A 277 29.39 -10.83 -19.36
CA GLY A 277 29.00 -12.25 -19.44
C GLY A 277 27.63 -12.57 -18.85
N HIS A 278 27.51 -13.75 -18.23
CA HIS A 278 26.34 -14.26 -17.50
C HIS A 278 26.66 -14.55 -16.03
N GLU A 279 25.68 -15.06 -15.26
CA GLU A 279 25.82 -15.33 -13.83
C GLU A 279 27.03 -16.20 -13.47
N THR A 280 27.37 -17.20 -14.30
CA THR A 280 28.48 -18.13 -14.12
C THR A 280 29.85 -17.55 -14.47
N ASP A 281 29.87 -16.44 -15.21
CA ASP A 281 31.10 -15.86 -15.72
C ASP A 281 31.59 -14.81 -14.71
N SER A 282 32.77 -15.03 -14.14
CA SER A 282 33.40 -14.07 -13.23
C SER A 282 34.76 -13.69 -13.76
N THR A 283 34.99 -12.39 -13.91
CA THR A 283 36.24 -11.81 -14.41
C THR A 283 36.93 -11.00 -13.32
N ILE A 284 38.22 -10.70 -13.48
CA ILE A 284 39.00 -9.95 -12.50
C ILE A 284 38.38 -8.56 -12.25
N VAL A 285 37.95 -7.87 -13.32
CA VAL A 285 37.31 -6.56 -13.18
C VAL A 285 36.02 -6.61 -12.35
N ASP A 286 35.30 -7.74 -12.33
CA ASP A 286 34.09 -7.87 -11.49
C ASP A 286 34.41 -7.84 -10.00
N PHE A 287 35.59 -8.35 -9.61
CA PHE A 287 36.05 -8.29 -8.22
C PHE A 287 36.53 -6.90 -7.83
N VAL A 288 37.14 -6.18 -8.77
CA VAL A 288 37.64 -4.81 -8.57
C VAL A 288 36.54 -3.76 -8.59
N ALA A 289 35.50 -3.97 -9.41
CA ALA A 289 34.43 -3.01 -9.60
C ALA A 289 33.68 -2.69 -8.30
N ASP A 290 33.12 -1.48 -8.25
CA ASP A 290 32.32 -1.00 -7.13
C ASP A 290 31.03 -1.84 -7.01
N LEU A 291 30.44 -2.26 -8.14
CA LEU A 291 29.34 -3.22 -8.19
C LEU A 291 29.49 -4.19 -9.36
N ARG A 292 29.35 -5.50 -9.08
CA ARG A 292 29.20 -6.53 -10.11
C ARG A 292 27.72 -6.74 -10.42
N ALA A 293 27.37 -6.72 -11.70
CA ALA A 293 26.11 -7.25 -12.20
C ALA A 293 26.36 -8.43 -13.15
N PRO A 294 25.48 -9.45 -13.16
CA PRO A 294 25.71 -10.68 -13.92
C PRO A 294 25.55 -10.53 -15.43
N THR A 295 24.90 -9.46 -15.91
CA THR A 295 24.66 -9.21 -17.34
C THR A 295 24.68 -7.71 -17.63
N PRO A 296 24.88 -7.27 -18.89
CA PRO A 296 24.74 -5.87 -19.29
C PRO A 296 23.39 -5.27 -18.88
N SER A 297 22.30 -6.01 -19.08
CA SER A 297 20.95 -5.59 -18.68
C SER A 297 20.81 -5.39 -17.17
N ALA A 298 21.40 -6.29 -16.37
CA ALA A 298 21.38 -6.17 -14.92
C ALA A 298 22.24 -4.98 -14.44
N ALA A 299 23.37 -4.71 -15.10
CA ALA A 299 24.19 -3.53 -14.81
C ALA A 299 23.40 -2.24 -15.04
N ALA A 300 22.68 -2.14 -16.17
CA ALA A 300 21.79 -1.02 -16.44
C ALA A 300 20.70 -0.87 -15.36
N ALA A 301 20.03 -1.98 -15.00
CA ALA A 301 18.97 -1.98 -14.00
C ALA A 301 19.44 -1.60 -12.59
N ALA A 302 20.69 -1.91 -12.23
CA ALA A 302 21.27 -1.56 -10.94
C ALA A 302 21.61 -0.07 -10.82
N VAL A 303 21.89 0.58 -11.95
CA VAL A 303 22.27 2.00 -12.01
C VAL A 303 21.04 2.93 -11.99
N VAL A 304 19.87 2.46 -12.43
CA VAL A 304 18.69 3.31 -12.57
C VAL A 304 17.51 2.89 -11.68
N PRO A 305 16.74 3.85 -11.15
CA PRO A 305 15.50 3.56 -10.44
C PRO A 305 14.43 3.03 -11.40
N ASP A 306 13.35 2.46 -10.86
CA ASP A 306 12.21 2.01 -11.64
C ASP A 306 11.15 3.12 -11.76
N CYS A 307 10.81 3.53 -12.99
CA CYS A 307 9.83 4.57 -13.25
C CYS A 307 8.41 4.19 -12.81
N MET A 308 8.04 2.91 -12.85
CA MET A 308 6.74 2.45 -12.39
C MET A 308 6.65 2.53 -10.86
N GLU A 309 7.72 2.18 -10.16
CA GLU A 309 7.79 2.33 -8.70
C GLU A 309 7.75 3.81 -8.29
N ALA A 310 8.55 4.66 -8.95
CA ALA A 310 8.56 6.11 -8.69
C ALA A 310 7.18 6.74 -8.95
N ARG A 311 6.52 6.37 -10.05
CA ARG A 311 5.16 6.81 -10.37
C ARG A 311 4.15 6.32 -9.34
N GLY A 312 4.25 5.06 -8.91
CA GLY A 312 3.38 4.49 -7.87
C GLY A 312 3.52 5.25 -6.54
N ARG A 313 4.75 5.55 -6.11
CA ARG A 313 5.01 6.37 -4.92
C ARG A 313 4.40 7.76 -5.04
N LEU A 314 4.58 8.43 -6.18
CA LEU A 314 3.99 9.75 -6.43
C LEU A 314 2.46 9.71 -6.41
N GLN A 315 1.84 8.72 -7.04
CA GLN A 315 0.39 8.52 -7.02
C GLN A 315 -0.14 8.26 -5.61
N SER A 316 0.56 7.46 -4.81
CA SER A 316 0.22 7.28 -3.40
C SER A 316 0.29 8.60 -2.66
N MET A 317 1.39 9.35 -2.77
CA MET A 317 1.54 10.66 -2.10
C MET A 317 0.43 11.65 -2.49
N LEU A 318 0.03 11.68 -3.76
CA LEU A 318 -1.10 12.50 -4.21
C LEU A 318 -2.41 12.06 -3.56
N GLY A 319 -2.72 10.75 -3.55
CA GLY A 319 -3.92 10.24 -2.89
C GLY A 319 -3.96 10.52 -1.38
N TRP A 320 -2.82 10.40 -0.69
CA TRP A 320 -2.70 10.80 0.72
C TRP A 320 -2.97 12.29 0.92
N LEU A 321 -2.46 13.15 0.03
CA LEU A 321 -2.66 14.59 0.10
C LEU A 321 -4.11 14.99 -0.18
N GLU A 322 -4.75 14.37 -1.18
CA GLU A 322 -6.17 14.55 -1.49
C GLU A 322 -7.05 14.20 -0.30
N GLN A 323 -6.84 13.00 0.29
CA GLN A 323 -7.60 12.57 1.46
C GLN A 323 -7.44 13.54 2.65
N ARG A 324 -6.21 14.00 2.92
CA ARG A 324 -5.96 14.96 4.01
C ARG A 324 -6.61 16.31 3.78
N LEU A 325 -6.63 16.79 2.54
CA LEU A 325 -7.34 18.02 2.19
C LEU A 325 -8.85 17.88 2.35
N GLU A 326 -9.43 16.75 1.94
CA GLU A 326 -10.86 16.48 2.13
C GLU A 326 -11.23 16.44 3.62
N GLU A 327 -10.49 15.69 4.43
CA GLU A 327 -10.68 15.63 5.89
C GLU A 327 -10.61 17.03 6.53
N GLN A 328 -9.60 17.82 6.16
CA GLN A 328 -9.45 19.18 6.70
C GLN A 328 -10.58 20.12 6.27
N LEU A 329 -11.05 20.02 5.02
CA LEU A 329 -12.17 20.83 4.55
C LEU A 329 -13.48 20.47 5.25
N ASP A 330 -13.72 19.19 5.50
CA ASP A 330 -14.91 18.74 6.20
C ASP A 330 -14.89 19.13 7.68
N ASP A 331 -13.73 19.06 8.35
CA ASP A 331 -13.56 19.56 9.71
C ASP A 331 -13.84 21.07 9.81
N GLU A 332 -13.32 21.87 8.86
CA GLU A 332 -13.58 23.32 8.82
C GLU A 332 -15.05 23.64 8.52
N ARG A 333 -15.69 22.87 7.62
CA ARG A 333 -17.14 22.99 7.36
C ARG A 333 -17.96 22.70 8.62
N ASN A 334 -17.66 21.60 9.29
CA ASN A 334 -18.34 21.22 10.54
C ASN A 334 -18.12 22.27 11.64
N ALA A 335 -16.90 22.80 11.77
CA ALA A 335 -16.60 23.87 12.71
C ALA A 335 -17.38 25.15 12.41
N LEU A 336 -17.48 25.54 11.12
CA LEU A 336 -18.27 26.69 10.69
C LEU A 336 -19.76 26.49 10.99
N GLU A 337 -20.32 25.34 10.65
CA GLU A 337 -21.73 25.01 10.93
C GLU A 337 -22.03 25.10 12.43
N GLN A 338 -21.16 24.54 13.28
CA GLN A 338 -21.31 24.63 14.72
C GLN A 338 -21.26 26.08 15.23
N ARG A 339 -20.34 26.90 14.69
CA ARG A 339 -20.25 28.34 15.04
C ARG A 339 -21.50 29.10 14.61
N VAL A 340 -22.02 28.84 13.41
CA VAL A 340 -23.28 29.43 12.92
C VAL A 340 -24.46 29.02 13.80
N LEU A 341 -24.56 27.73 14.17
CA LEU A 341 -25.61 27.25 15.07
C LEU A 341 -25.51 27.89 16.46
N ARG A 342 -24.30 28.03 17.01
CA ARG A 342 -24.07 28.76 18.27
C ARG A 342 -24.52 30.22 18.16
N LEU A 343 -24.13 30.92 17.10
CA LEU A 343 -24.53 32.31 16.87
C LEU A 343 -26.06 32.46 16.76
N ARG A 344 -26.73 31.54 16.04
CA ARG A 344 -28.20 31.51 15.93
C ARG A 344 -28.89 31.23 17.27
N ARG A 345 -28.33 30.35 18.11
CA ARG A 345 -28.87 30.07 19.46
C ARG A 345 -28.69 31.26 20.41
N SER A 346 -27.57 31.96 20.30
CA SER A 346 -27.26 33.15 21.10
C SER A 346 -27.90 34.43 20.57
N HIS A 347 -28.83 34.33 19.60
CA HIS A 347 -29.40 35.50 18.94
C HIS A 347 -30.14 36.40 19.95
N PRO A 348 -29.72 37.67 20.16
CA PRO A 348 -30.26 38.56 21.20
C PRO A 348 -31.77 38.76 21.13
N ARG A 349 -32.35 38.64 19.92
CA ARG A 349 -33.79 38.67 19.69
C ARG A 349 -34.56 37.63 20.51
N ARG A 350 -34.04 36.42 20.71
CA ARG A 350 -34.70 35.42 21.58
C ARG A 350 -34.76 35.87 23.04
N TYR A 351 -33.69 36.48 23.53
CA TYR A 351 -33.67 37.04 24.88
C TYR A 351 -34.64 38.22 25.00
N LEU A 352 -34.67 39.10 24.00
CA LEU A 352 -35.60 40.23 23.94
C LEU A 352 -37.07 39.78 23.86
N ASP A 353 -37.38 38.75 23.05
CA ASP A 353 -38.73 38.22 22.91
C ASP A 353 -39.21 37.56 24.22
N MET A 354 -38.35 36.81 24.90
CA MET A 354 -38.64 36.29 26.25
C MET A 354 -38.83 37.42 27.28
N ALA A 355 -38.00 38.46 27.22
CA ALA A 355 -38.13 39.61 28.11
C ALA A 355 -39.43 40.38 27.87
N ARG A 356 -39.84 40.56 26.61
CA ARG A 356 -41.12 41.16 26.22
C ARG A 356 -42.30 40.34 26.74
N GLN A 357 -42.29 39.02 26.51
CA GLN A 357 -43.36 38.15 27.01
C GLN A 357 -43.46 38.18 28.55
N ARG A 358 -42.32 38.21 29.25
CA ARG A 358 -42.29 38.39 30.70
C ARG A 358 -42.85 39.74 31.13
N LEU A 359 -42.56 40.82 30.39
CA LEU A 359 -43.12 42.14 30.66
C LEU A 359 -44.65 42.12 30.50
N ASP A 360 -45.15 41.58 29.40
CA ASP A 360 -46.59 41.47 29.13
C ASP A 360 -47.32 40.69 30.24
N ASP A 361 -46.77 39.57 30.68
CA ASP A 361 -47.36 38.76 31.76
C ASP A 361 -47.35 39.51 33.10
N ARG A 362 -46.29 40.30 33.37
CA ARG A 362 -46.19 41.11 34.58
C ARG A 362 -47.15 42.29 34.56
N GLU A 363 -47.34 42.95 33.42
CA GLU A 363 -48.32 44.02 33.24
C GLU A 363 -49.76 43.52 33.39
N ARG A 364 -50.08 42.38 32.77
CA ARG A 364 -51.40 41.72 32.94
C ARG A 364 -51.65 41.37 34.39
N ARG A 365 -50.66 40.77 35.07
CA ARG A 365 -50.75 40.41 36.49
C ARG A 365 -50.91 41.64 37.38
N LEU A 366 -50.11 42.69 37.17
CA LEU A 366 -50.21 43.93 37.92
C LEU A 366 -51.61 44.55 37.78
N SER A 367 -52.10 44.64 36.55
CA SER A 367 -53.42 45.18 36.23
C SER A 367 -54.55 44.39 36.89
N TRP A 368 -54.45 43.05 36.93
CA TRP A 368 -55.40 42.19 37.61
C TRP A 368 -55.36 42.38 39.14
N VAL A 369 -54.16 42.35 39.73
CA VAL A 369 -54.00 42.54 41.19
C VAL A 369 -54.50 43.91 41.63
N MET A 370 -54.22 44.97 40.86
CA MET A 370 -54.65 46.32 41.17
C MET A 370 -56.17 46.47 41.10
N ARG A 371 -56.81 45.95 40.05
CA ARG A 371 -58.28 45.93 39.95
C ARG A 371 -58.92 45.20 41.12
N HIS A 372 -58.44 44.00 41.44
CA HIS A 372 -58.98 43.21 42.55
C HIS A 372 -58.78 43.90 43.92
N ARG A 373 -57.66 44.60 44.11
CA ARG A 373 -57.42 45.40 45.32
C ARG A 373 -58.39 46.57 45.44
N LEU A 374 -58.62 47.30 44.34
CA LEU A 374 -59.56 48.42 44.30
C LEU A 374 -60.99 47.96 44.52
N GLU A 375 -61.42 46.87 43.89
CA GLU A 375 -62.74 46.27 44.07
C GLU A 375 -62.95 45.84 45.53
N ARG A 376 -61.98 45.15 46.14
CA ARG A 376 -62.03 44.79 47.56
C ARG A 376 -62.09 46.00 48.48
N ALA A 377 -61.34 47.06 48.18
CA ALA A 377 -61.37 48.30 48.96
C ALA A 377 -62.75 49.00 48.85
N ALA A 378 -63.33 49.04 47.65
CA ALA A 378 -64.65 49.59 47.40
C ALA A 378 -65.74 48.80 48.14
N GLN A 379 -65.70 47.46 48.08
CA GLN A 379 -66.61 46.57 48.81
C GLN A 379 -66.52 46.79 50.34
N ARG A 380 -65.30 46.90 50.89
CA ARG A 380 -65.10 47.21 52.31
C ARG A 380 -65.67 48.57 52.70
N SER A 381 -65.45 49.58 51.86
CA SER A 381 -65.99 50.93 52.06
C SER A 381 -67.53 50.93 52.04
N LEU A 382 -68.14 50.26 51.05
CA LEU A 382 -69.59 50.12 50.95
C LEU A 382 -70.18 49.39 52.17
N ALA A 383 -69.57 48.29 52.59
CA ALA A 383 -70.00 47.55 53.77
C ALA A 383 -69.85 48.36 55.07
N ALA A 384 -68.79 49.18 55.20
CA ALA A 384 -68.63 50.11 56.31
C ALA A 384 -69.73 51.18 56.32
N ARG A 385 -70.05 51.78 55.16
CA ARG A 385 -71.16 52.73 55.01
C ARG A 385 -72.52 52.11 55.35
N GLY A 386 -72.76 50.88 54.90
CA GLY A 386 -74.00 50.15 55.22
C GLY A 386 -74.15 49.89 56.72
N ARG A 387 -73.07 49.47 57.40
CA ARG A 387 -73.06 49.32 58.87
C ARG A 387 -73.31 50.64 59.59
N LEU A 388 -72.67 51.72 59.16
CA LEU A 388 -72.88 53.05 59.72
C LEU A 388 -74.34 53.51 59.56
N ALA A 389 -74.95 53.26 58.40
CA ALA A 389 -76.35 53.59 58.14
C ALA A 389 -77.32 52.74 58.97
N ALA A 390 -77.05 51.43 59.14
CA ALA A 390 -77.89 50.54 59.94
C ALA A 390 -77.86 50.89 61.44
N LEU A 391 -76.73 51.42 61.92
CA LEU A 391 -76.57 51.87 63.31
C LEU A 391 -77.01 53.33 63.52
N SER A 392 -77.53 54.02 62.49
CA SER A 392 -77.97 55.40 62.65
C SER A 392 -79.38 55.44 63.30
N PRO A 393 -79.55 56.19 64.41
CA PRO A 393 -80.87 56.35 65.04
C PRO A 393 -81.92 56.95 64.10
N GLU A 394 -81.48 57.77 63.14
CA GLU A 394 -82.34 58.35 62.11
C GLU A 394 -82.91 57.30 61.15
N ALA A 395 -82.12 56.30 60.73
CA ALA A 395 -82.60 55.22 59.87
C ALA A 395 -83.63 54.34 60.59
N VAL A 396 -83.45 54.12 61.90
CA VAL A 396 -84.43 53.40 62.73
C VAL A 396 -85.74 54.18 62.81
N LEU A 397 -85.69 55.49 63.04
CA LEU A 397 -86.88 56.34 63.03
C LEU A 397 -87.56 56.28 61.65
N GLN A 398 -86.82 56.41 60.54
CA GLN A 398 -87.37 56.42 59.18
C GLN A 398 -88.18 55.17 58.81
N ARG A 399 -87.91 54.03 59.45
CA ARG A 399 -88.66 52.78 59.26
C ARG A 399 -90.02 52.75 59.98
N GLY A 400 -90.42 53.86 60.62
CA GLY A 400 -91.71 53.99 61.30
C GLY A 400 -91.68 53.62 62.78
N TYR A 401 -90.50 53.26 63.31
CA TYR A 401 -90.33 53.12 64.76
C TYR A 401 -90.22 54.49 65.41
N SER A 402 -90.66 54.57 66.65
CA SER A 402 -90.54 55.77 67.47
C SER A 402 -89.74 55.47 68.73
N ILE A 403 -88.97 56.44 69.18
CA ILE A 403 -88.21 56.33 70.43
C ILE A 403 -89.08 56.93 71.53
N VAL A 404 -89.50 56.10 72.47
CA VAL A 404 -90.30 56.52 73.62
C VAL A 404 -89.36 56.97 74.72
N GLN A 405 -89.56 58.19 75.23
CA GLN A 405 -88.73 58.80 76.26
C GLN A 405 -89.62 59.34 77.40
N ARG A 406 -89.09 59.35 78.61
CA ARG A 406 -89.70 60.11 79.72
C ARG A 406 -89.47 61.61 79.52
N GLN A 407 -90.14 62.44 80.32
CA GLN A 407 -89.99 63.90 80.25
C GLN A 407 -88.54 64.39 80.48
N ASN A 408 -87.74 63.63 81.21
CA ASN A 408 -86.32 63.90 81.45
C ASN A 408 -85.39 63.41 80.31
N GLY A 409 -85.95 62.85 79.22
CA GLY A 409 -85.19 62.38 78.06
C GLY A 409 -84.68 60.92 78.14
N THR A 410 -84.87 60.21 79.25
CA THR A 410 -84.45 58.80 79.35
C THR A 410 -85.32 57.91 78.46
N VAL A 411 -84.70 57.06 77.64
CA VAL A 411 -85.40 56.13 76.74
C VAL A 411 -86.07 55.03 77.55
N VAL A 412 -87.34 54.78 77.26
CA VAL A 412 -88.13 53.69 77.80
C VAL A 412 -88.07 52.54 76.80
N SER A 413 -87.44 51.44 77.18
CA SER A 413 -87.23 50.27 76.30
C SER A 413 -88.08 49.06 76.68
N ALA A 414 -88.68 49.05 77.87
CA ALA A 414 -89.51 47.94 78.34
C ALA A 414 -90.83 48.45 78.95
N PRO A 415 -91.98 47.79 78.71
CA PRO A 415 -93.29 48.22 79.22
C PRO A 415 -93.36 48.35 80.75
N GLN A 416 -92.60 47.55 81.50
CA GLN A 416 -92.56 47.56 82.97
C GLN A 416 -91.94 48.84 83.54
N GLN A 417 -91.22 49.58 82.71
CA GLN A 417 -90.59 50.84 83.09
C GLN A 417 -91.58 52.00 83.08
N VAL A 418 -92.88 51.79 82.87
CA VAL A 418 -93.86 52.89 82.87
C VAL A 418 -95.04 52.56 83.76
N ALA A 419 -95.44 53.52 84.59
CA ALA A 419 -96.63 53.42 85.43
C ALA A 419 -97.87 53.95 84.71
N GLY A 420 -99.06 53.41 85.04
CA GLY A 420 -100.33 53.95 84.56
C GLY A 420 -100.49 55.41 84.98
N GLY A 421 -100.89 56.27 84.03
CA GLY A 421 -101.02 57.73 84.18
C GLY A 421 -99.77 58.52 83.80
N GLU A 422 -98.62 57.87 83.52
CA GLU A 422 -97.38 58.59 83.21
C GLU A 422 -97.38 59.21 81.80
N ALA A 423 -96.96 60.48 81.70
CA ALA A 423 -96.81 61.18 80.43
C ALA A 423 -95.43 60.94 79.80
N LEU A 424 -95.41 60.40 78.59
CA LEU A 424 -94.22 60.08 77.82
C LEU A 424 -94.12 60.97 76.57
N ASN A 425 -92.89 61.20 76.10
CA ASN A 425 -92.60 61.87 74.85
C ASN A 425 -92.17 60.83 73.80
N VAL A 426 -92.87 60.77 72.69
CA VAL A 426 -92.60 59.82 71.60
C VAL A 426 -91.97 60.59 70.45
N ARG A 427 -90.70 60.29 70.15
CA ARG A 427 -89.96 60.89 69.04
C ARG A 427 -90.12 60.03 67.79
N ALA A 428 -90.67 60.61 66.74
CA ALA A 428 -90.81 60.02 65.41
C ALA A 428 -89.87 60.72 64.40
N VAL A 429 -89.89 60.27 63.13
CA VAL A 429 -89.03 60.78 62.04
C VAL A 429 -89.06 62.30 61.90
N ARG A 430 -90.23 62.91 62.08
CA ARG A 430 -90.46 64.34 61.85
C ARG A 430 -91.17 65.00 63.02
N GLY A 431 -90.54 64.91 64.19
CA GLY A 431 -90.97 65.60 65.40
C GLY A 431 -91.29 64.65 66.55
N SER A 432 -91.82 65.21 67.62
CA SER A 432 -92.17 64.47 68.83
C SER A 432 -93.54 64.87 69.32
N TYR A 433 -94.30 63.92 69.84
CA TYR A 433 -95.61 64.15 70.43
C TYR A 433 -95.70 63.47 71.80
N ARG A 434 -96.56 64.02 72.67
CA ARG A 434 -96.76 63.52 74.02
C ARG A 434 -97.91 62.52 74.06
N VAL A 435 -97.74 61.44 74.80
CA VAL A 435 -98.75 60.42 75.07
C VAL A 435 -98.83 60.20 76.58
N ILE A 436 -99.99 59.77 77.06
CA ILE A 436 -100.18 59.39 78.47
C ILE A 436 -100.49 57.90 78.49
N VAL A 437 -99.83 57.15 79.37
CA VAL A 437 -100.07 55.73 79.54
C VAL A 437 -101.41 55.53 80.27
N LEU A 438 -102.38 54.90 79.61
CA LEU A 438 -103.73 54.73 80.18
C LEU A 438 -103.84 53.57 81.18
N GLY A 439 -102.87 52.64 81.21
CA GLY A 439 -102.87 51.50 82.15
C GLY A 439 -101.47 50.93 82.37
N GLY A 440 -101.18 50.48 83.60
CA GLY A 440 -99.91 49.82 83.97
C GLY A 440 -99.76 48.42 83.38
N PRO A 441 -98.55 47.83 83.38
CA PRO A 441 -98.26 46.58 82.66
C PRO A 441 -99.14 45.43 83.15
N ALA A 442 -99.87 44.79 82.23
CA ALA A 442 -100.55 43.54 82.52
C ALA A 442 -99.50 42.44 82.80
N SER A 443 -99.63 41.75 83.93
CA SER A 443 -98.86 40.56 84.25
C SER A 443 -99.21 39.44 83.26
N ALA A 444 -98.37 39.26 82.23
CA ALA A 444 -98.49 38.16 81.30
C ALA A 444 -98.12 36.85 82.00
N GLN A 445 -99.13 36.10 82.44
CA GLN A 445 -99.04 34.66 82.64
C GLN A 445 -98.72 33.99 81.30
N GLY A 446 -97.80 33.03 81.34
CA GLY A 446 -97.22 32.37 80.18
C GLY A 446 -98.28 31.72 79.28
N TYR A 447 -98.23 32.10 78.01
CA TYR A 447 -98.77 31.30 76.92
C TYR A 447 -97.59 30.58 76.28
N ASP A 448 -97.47 29.28 76.59
CA ASP A 448 -96.72 28.32 75.78
C ASP A 448 -97.42 28.21 74.42
N GLY A 449 -96.65 28.40 73.35
CA GLY A 449 -97.11 28.34 71.97
C GLY A 449 -96.01 27.77 71.11
N GLN A 450 -95.88 26.45 71.17
CA GLN A 450 -95.14 25.62 70.23
C GLN A 450 -95.58 25.87 68.78
N SER A 451 -94.68 25.44 67.87
CA SER A 451 -94.85 25.19 66.44
C SER A 451 -94.77 26.43 65.52
N GLY A 452 -93.98 26.44 64.45
CA GLY A 452 -93.15 25.40 63.87
C GLY A 452 -92.49 25.92 62.58
N GLN A 453 -91.65 25.04 62.02
CA GLN A 453 -91.23 25.00 60.60
C GLN A 453 -90.27 26.10 60.15
N ASP A 454 -89.26 25.85 59.33
CA ASP A 454 -88.74 24.65 58.68
C ASP A 454 -87.29 25.04 58.29
N ARG A 455 -86.27 24.27 58.70
CA ARG A 455 -85.45 23.49 57.77
C ARG A 455 -85.72 23.73 56.29
N LEU A 456 -84.80 24.43 55.62
CA LEU A 456 -84.41 24.10 54.26
C LEU A 456 -82.87 24.19 54.18
N ASP A 457 -82.31 23.03 53.87
CA ASP A 457 -80.91 22.74 53.62
C ASP A 457 -80.39 23.42 52.34
N ALA A 458 -79.10 23.80 52.35
CA ALA A 458 -78.11 23.63 51.26
C ALA A 458 -76.77 24.24 51.65
#